data_AF-A0A924RCT2-F1
#
_entry.id   AF-A0A924RCT2-F1
#
_cell.length_a   1.000
_cell.length_b   1.000
_cell.length_c   1.000
_cell.angle_alpha   90.00
_cell.angle_beta   90.00
_cell.angle_gamma   90.00
#
_symmetry.space_group_name_H-M   'P 1'
#
loop_
_entity.id
_entity.type
_entity.pdbx_description
1 polymer ?
#
loop_
_entity_poly.entity_id
_entity_poly.type
_entity_poly.pdbx_seq_one_letter_code
_entity_poly.pdbx_strand_id
1 'polypeptide(L)'
;MAPHRRIPRSRRALGAVGLLVSAVLVATVGLVAASVPMLIVSTIYAVISGVVAARLLSSEVAHLRLDWAHDRATLAQDNRVTAVVRSQENAAFATQMGSRIRLREAQLAELREGLLTTEIDLARSRERLSAERARSAALESDADSARSDLESARVDLRSATDALADSESAQLQAQAQILAWEESAAESSRQPGRRYA
;
A
#
# COMPACT_ATOMS: atom_id res chain seq x y z
N MET A 1 -0.11 -37.91 13.69
CA MET A 1 0.56 -39.04 14.36
C MET A 1 -0.43 -40.19 14.43
N ALA A 2 -0.30 -41.20 13.56
CA ALA A 2 -1.16 -42.38 13.66
C ALA A 2 -0.74 -43.16 14.92
N PRO A 3 -1.66 -43.43 15.87
CA PRO A 3 -1.34 -44.22 17.04
C PRO A 3 -0.85 -45.60 16.58
N HIS A 4 0.26 -46.05 17.17
CA HIS A 4 0.85 -47.35 16.92
C HIS A 4 -0.12 -48.43 17.43
N ARG A 5 -1.05 -48.86 16.56
CA ARG A 5 -2.06 -49.89 16.89
C ARG A 5 -1.34 -51.23 16.99
N ARG A 6 -1.00 -51.63 18.21
CA ARG A 6 -0.59 -53.01 18.51
C ARG A 6 -1.79 -53.90 18.21
N ILE A 7 -1.70 -54.74 17.19
CA ILE A 7 -2.75 -55.72 16.89
C ILE A 7 -2.84 -56.66 18.10
N PRO A 8 -3.98 -56.74 18.80
CA PRO A 8 -4.12 -57.66 19.92
C PRO A 8 -3.92 -59.09 19.40
N ARG A 9 -3.07 -59.88 20.08
CA ARG A 9 -2.85 -61.28 19.72
C ARG A 9 -4.18 -62.03 19.87
N SER A 10 -4.75 -62.47 18.75
CA SER A 10 -6.03 -63.18 18.73
C SER A 10 -5.92 -64.51 19.48
N ARG A 11 -6.85 -64.74 20.41
CA ARG A 11 -6.94 -65.98 21.19
C ARG A 11 -7.14 -67.21 20.29
N ARG A 12 -7.75 -67.04 19.11
CA ARG A 12 -7.98 -68.10 18.12
C ARG A 12 -6.70 -68.51 17.41
N ALA A 13 -5.86 -67.55 17.04
CA ALA A 13 -4.54 -67.82 16.48
C ALA A 13 -3.63 -68.51 17.51
N LEU A 14 -3.68 -68.08 18.78
CA LEU A 14 -2.98 -68.76 19.88
C LEU A 14 -3.49 -70.20 20.08
N GLY A 15 -4.80 -70.42 20.00
CA GLY A 15 -5.39 -71.77 20.08
C GLY A 15 -4.99 -72.67 18.92
N ALA A 16 -4.97 -72.16 17.68
CA ALA A 16 -4.50 -72.90 16.51
C ALA A 16 -3.02 -73.28 16.62
N VAL A 17 -2.16 -72.35 17.05
CA VAL A 17 -0.74 -72.62 17.32
C VAL A 17 -0.59 -73.66 18.42
N GLY A 18 -1.35 -73.54 19.52
CA GLY A 18 -1.35 -74.51 20.61
C GLY A 18 -1.74 -75.93 20.16
N LEU A 19 -2.76 -76.05 19.31
CA LEU A 19 -3.19 -77.35 18.73
C LEU A 19 -2.12 -77.95 17.81
N LEU A 20 -1.43 -77.14 17.02
CA LEU A 20 -0.34 -77.63 16.17
C LEU A 20 0.86 -78.09 17.01
N VAL A 21 1.20 -77.34 18.07
CA VAL A 21 2.25 -77.73 19.01
C VAL A 21 1.90 -79.01 19.75
N SER A 22 0.65 -79.17 20.20
CA SER A 22 0.21 -80.42 20.86
C SER A 22 0.23 -81.61 19.90
N ALA A 23 -0.16 -81.42 18.64
CA ALA A 23 -0.07 -82.44 17.60
C ALA A 23 1.36 -82.94 17.38
N VAL A 24 2.31 -82.01 17.29
CA VAL A 24 3.74 -82.35 17.16
C VAL A 24 4.22 -83.12 18.38
N LEU A 25 3.88 -82.68 19.60
CA LEU A 25 4.25 -83.39 20.83
C LEU A 25 3.69 -84.82 20.86
N VAL A 26 2.41 -85.00 20.56
CA VAL A 26 1.77 -86.33 20.52
C VAL A 26 2.42 -87.22 19.46
N ALA A 27 2.75 -86.69 18.28
CA ALA A 27 3.46 -87.42 17.24
C ALA A 27 4.87 -87.85 17.70
N THR A 28 5.62 -86.96 18.38
CA THR A 28 6.95 -87.30 18.91
C THR A 28 6.89 -88.40 19.97
N VAL A 29 5.90 -88.38 20.86
CA VAL A 29 5.69 -89.44 21.87
C VAL A 29 5.35 -90.78 21.20
N GLY A 30 4.46 -90.75 20.20
CA GLY A 30 4.10 -91.95 19.43
C GLY A 30 5.30 -92.58 18.71
N LEU A 31 6.20 -91.74 18.18
CA LEU A 31 7.43 -92.18 17.53
C LEU A 31 8.40 -92.87 18.51
N VAL A 32 8.61 -92.29 19.70
CA VAL A 32 9.49 -92.85 20.73
C VAL A 32 8.97 -94.18 21.28
N ALA A 33 7.65 -94.32 21.44
CA ALA A 33 7.03 -95.56 21.92
C ALA A 33 7.12 -96.73 20.92
N ALA A 34 7.34 -96.44 19.63
CA ALA A 34 7.53 -97.42 18.54
C ALA A 34 6.44 -98.51 18.41
N SER A 35 5.23 -98.29 18.96
CA SER A 35 4.12 -99.24 18.86
C SER A 35 3.13 -98.85 17.76
N VAL A 36 2.79 -99.83 16.90
CA VAL A 36 1.87 -99.65 15.77
C VAL A 36 0.54 -98.97 16.14
N PRO A 37 -0.19 -99.39 17.19
CA PRO A 37 -1.46 -98.73 17.53
C PRO A 37 -1.26 -97.28 17.95
N MET A 38 -0.15 -96.94 18.61
CA MET A 38 0.14 -95.58 19.05
C MET A 38 0.45 -94.65 17.86
N LEU A 39 1.15 -95.15 16.84
CA LEU A 39 1.39 -94.40 15.61
C LEU A 39 0.10 -94.10 14.84
N ILE A 40 -0.84 -95.05 14.80
CA ILE A 40 -2.15 -94.83 14.16
C ILE A 40 -2.91 -93.72 14.89
N VAL A 41 -2.98 -93.79 16.22
CA VAL A 41 -3.70 -92.78 17.03
C VAL A 41 -3.05 -91.41 16.90
N SER A 42 -1.72 -91.30 16.95
CA SER A 42 -1.02 -90.01 16.82
C SER A 42 -1.21 -89.39 15.44
N THR A 43 -1.22 -90.20 14.37
CA THR A 43 -1.45 -89.73 13.01
C THR A 43 -2.87 -89.19 12.84
N ILE A 44 -3.88 -89.93 13.33
CA ILE A 44 -5.28 -89.47 13.29
C ILE A 44 -5.44 -88.16 14.08
N TYR A 45 -4.86 -88.09 15.28
CA TYR A 45 -4.89 -86.88 16.10
C TYR A 45 -4.27 -85.69 15.36
N ALA A 46 -3.09 -85.86 14.75
CA ALA A 46 -2.38 -84.82 14.02
C ALA A 46 -3.19 -84.28 12.82
N VAL A 47 -3.86 -85.16 12.07
CA VAL A 47 -4.72 -84.76 10.95
C VAL A 47 -5.93 -83.96 11.46
N ILE A 48 -6.62 -84.44 12.49
CA ILE A 48 -7.78 -83.73 13.06
C ILE A 48 -7.37 -82.36 13.60
N SER A 49 -6.30 -82.28 14.39
CA SER A 49 -5.81 -81.01 14.93
C SER A 49 -5.37 -80.05 13.82
N GLY A 50 -4.75 -80.56 12.75
CA GLY A 50 -4.35 -79.76 11.59
C GLY A 50 -5.56 -79.15 10.86
N VAL A 51 -6.61 -79.94 10.62
CA VAL A 51 -7.85 -79.46 10.00
C VAL A 51 -8.54 -78.40 10.86
N VAL A 52 -8.62 -78.61 12.18
CA VAL A 52 -9.21 -77.64 13.11
C VAL A 52 -8.39 -76.35 13.14
N ALA A 53 -7.06 -76.44 13.22
CA ALA A 53 -6.18 -75.27 13.19
C ALA A 53 -6.31 -74.48 11.88
N ALA A 54 -6.37 -75.17 10.74
CA ALA A 54 -6.56 -74.55 9.42
C ALA A 54 -7.90 -73.80 9.33
N ARG A 55 -8.99 -74.37 9.85
CA ARG A 55 -10.29 -73.70 9.89
C ARG A 55 -10.29 -72.47 10.80
N LEU A 56 -9.69 -72.57 11.99
CA LEU A 56 -9.56 -71.43 12.90
C LEU A 56 -8.78 -70.29 12.25
N LEU A 57 -7.62 -70.58 11.65
CA LEU A 57 -6.82 -69.58 10.94
C LEU A 57 -7.56 -68.99 9.74
N SER A 58 -8.25 -69.82 8.95
CA SER A 58 -9.03 -69.38 7.80
C SER A 58 -10.15 -68.41 8.20
N SER A 59 -10.90 -68.73 9.27
CA SER A 59 -11.93 -67.85 9.79
C SER A 59 -11.38 -66.51 10.29
N GLU A 60 -10.21 -66.53 10.93
CA GLU A 60 -9.55 -65.32 11.42
C GLU A 60 -9.09 -64.42 10.28
N VAL A 61 -8.49 -65.00 9.23
CA VAL A 61 -8.08 -64.25 8.03
C VAL A 61 -9.29 -63.62 7.35
N ALA A 62 -10.43 -64.32 7.28
CA ALA A 62 -11.66 -63.77 6.73
C ALA A 62 -12.18 -62.58 7.55
N HIS A 63 -12.18 -62.68 8.88
CA HIS A 63 -12.56 -61.56 9.76
C HIS A 63 -11.61 -60.36 9.62
N LEU A 64 -10.30 -60.59 9.64
CA LEU A 64 -9.31 -59.51 9.48
C LEU A 64 -9.45 -58.79 8.13
N ARG A 65 -9.78 -59.52 7.05
CA ARG A 65 -10.04 -58.91 5.74
C ARG A 65 -11.28 -58.02 5.77
N LEU A 66 -12.35 -58.47 6.42
CA LEU A 66 -13.58 -57.68 6.58
C LEU A 66 -13.30 -56.41 7.41
N ASP A 67 -12.63 -56.55 8.54
CA ASP A 67 -12.29 -55.43 9.42
C ASP A 67 -11.41 -54.40 8.70
N TRP A 68 -10.42 -54.87 7.93
CA TRP A 68 -9.57 -53.98 7.12
C TRP A 68 -10.31 -53.28 5.99
N ALA A 69 -11.32 -53.93 5.40
CA ALA A 69 -12.16 -53.29 4.40
C ALA A 69 -13.04 -52.21 5.05
N HIS A 70 -13.62 -52.51 6.21
CA HIS A 70 -14.42 -51.57 6.99
C HIS A 70 -13.59 -50.36 7.46
N ASP A 71 -12.42 -50.60 8.07
CA ASP A 71 -11.50 -49.54 8.51
C ASP A 71 -11.09 -48.64 7.34
N ARG A 72 -10.78 -49.21 6.17
CA ARG A 72 -10.46 -48.43 4.98
C ARG A 72 -11.62 -47.58 4.49
N ALA A 73 -12.84 -48.12 4.52
CA ALA A 73 -14.04 -47.36 4.17
C ALA A 73 -14.26 -46.19 5.14
N THR A 74 -14.09 -46.42 6.45
CA THR A 74 -14.19 -45.39 7.48
C THR A 74 -13.12 -44.31 7.29
N LEU A 75 -11.85 -44.69 7.08
CA LEU A 75 -10.78 -43.74 6.82
C LEU A 75 -11.02 -42.92 5.55
N ALA A 76 -11.53 -43.53 4.48
CA ALA A 76 -11.87 -42.82 3.25
C ALA A 76 -13.01 -41.82 3.51
N GLN A 77 -14.01 -42.21 4.30
CA GLN A 77 -15.12 -41.35 4.68
C GLN A 77 -14.67 -40.17 5.55
N ASP A 78 -13.83 -40.41 6.55
CA ASP A 78 -13.29 -39.38 7.43
C ASP A 78 -12.42 -38.38 6.66
N ASN A 79 -11.58 -38.89 5.75
CA ASN A 79 -10.79 -38.05 4.86
C ASN A 79 -11.68 -37.23 3.93
N ARG A 80 -12.77 -37.82 3.40
CA ARG A 80 -13.73 -37.10 2.56
C ARG A 80 -14.38 -35.96 3.34
N VAL A 81 -14.86 -36.22 4.56
CA VAL A 81 -15.46 -35.19 5.42
C VAL A 81 -14.46 -34.09 5.73
N THR A 82 -13.24 -34.45 6.13
CA THR A 82 -12.16 -33.48 6.43
C THR A 82 -11.79 -32.65 5.20
N ALA A 83 -11.73 -33.26 4.01
CA ALA A 83 -11.43 -32.57 2.76
C ALA A 83 -12.53 -31.57 2.38
N VAL A 84 -13.81 -31.93 2.57
CA VAL A 84 -14.94 -31.02 2.34
C VAL A 84 -14.87 -29.82 3.28
N VAL A 85 -14.63 -30.04 4.58
CA VAL A 85 -14.50 -28.95 5.57
C VAL A 85 -13.36 -28.02 5.18
N ARG A 86 -12.16 -28.56 4.89
CA ARG A 86 -11.01 -27.75 4.45
C ARG A 86 -11.29 -26.98 3.16
N SER A 87 -12.02 -27.58 2.22
CA SER A 87 -12.39 -26.91 0.97
C SER A 87 -13.36 -25.75 1.22
N GLN A 88 -14.31 -25.90 2.13
CA GLN A 88 -15.24 -24.83 2.52
C GLN A 88 -14.51 -23.69 3.23
N GLU A 89 -13.60 -24.03 4.16
CA GLU A 89 -12.75 -23.05 4.86
C GLU A 89 -11.87 -22.27 3.86
N ASN A 90 -11.23 -22.96 2.92
CA ASN A 90 -10.40 -22.31 1.89
C ASN A 90 -11.23 -21.40 0.97
N ALA A 91 -12.44 -21.82 0.58
CA ALA A 91 -13.33 -21.00 -0.24
C ALA A 91 -13.81 -19.75 0.51
N ALA A 92 -14.15 -19.88 1.80
CA ALA A 92 -14.51 -18.76 2.66
C ALA A 92 -13.34 -17.78 2.82
N PHE A 93 -12.13 -18.30 3.07
CA PHE A 93 -10.92 -17.50 3.16
C PHE A 93 -10.61 -16.73 1.87
N ALA A 94 -10.68 -17.41 0.71
CA ALA A 94 -10.46 -16.79 -0.59
C ALA A 94 -11.50 -15.67 -0.86
N THR A 95 -12.76 -15.89 -0.50
CA THR A 95 -13.82 -14.89 -0.63
C THR A 95 -13.56 -13.68 0.25
N GLN A 96 -13.18 -13.89 1.51
CA GLN A 96 -12.86 -12.83 2.46
C GLN A 96 -11.62 -12.03 2.04
N MET A 97 -10.58 -12.70 1.54
CA MET A 97 -9.39 -12.01 1.04
C MET A 97 -9.70 -11.24 -0.25
N GLY A 98 -10.50 -11.81 -1.15
CA GLY A 98 -10.94 -11.13 -2.36
C GLY A 98 -11.80 -9.88 -2.09
N SER A 99 -12.59 -9.86 -1.03
CA SER A 99 -13.32 -8.64 -0.63
C SER A 99 -12.39 -7.58 -0.03
N ARG A 100 -11.43 -7.98 0.81
CA ARG A 100 -10.41 -7.08 1.36
C ARG A 100 -9.55 -6.44 0.28
N ILE A 101 -9.10 -7.21 -0.71
CA ILE A 101 -8.30 -6.70 -1.83
C ILE A 101 -9.10 -5.66 -2.61
N ARG A 102 -10.35 -5.96 -2.99
CA ARG A 102 -11.22 -5.01 -3.71
C ARG A 102 -11.46 -3.72 -2.93
N LEU A 103 -11.65 -3.81 -1.60
CA LEU A 103 -11.78 -2.63 -0.75
C LEU A 103 -10.50 -1.78 -0.77
N ARG A 104 -9.32 -2.41 -0.69
CA ARG A 104 -8.03 -1.72 -0.75
C ARG A 104 -7.77 -1.10 -2.12
N GLU A 105 -8.13 -1.77 -3.20
CA GLU A 105 -8.03 -1.24 -4.56
C GLU A 105 -8.91 -0.01 -4.74
N ALA A 106 -10.15 -0.03 -4.23
CA ALA A 106 -11.04 1.14 -4.24
C ALA A 106 -10.44 2.32 -3.46
N GLN A 107 -9.92 2.07 -2.25
CA GLN A 107 -9.25 3.10 -1.45
C GLN A 107 -8.01 3.67 -2.15
N LEU A 108 -7.22 2.83 -2.82
CA LEU A 108 -6.05 3.28 -3.58
C LEU A 108 -6.45 4.10 -4.81
N ALA A 109 -7.55 3.76 -5.48
CA ALA A 109 -8.08 4.54 -6.60
C ALA A 109 -8.52 5.92 -6.14
N GLU A 110 -9.27 6.01 -5.04
CA GLU A 110 -9.71 7.27 -4.44
C GLU A 110 -8.53 8.15 -4.02
N LEU A 111 -7.51 7.57 -3.35
CA LEU A 111 -6.30 8.29 -2.97
C LEU A 111 -5.53 8.82 -4.19
N ARG A 112 -5.44 8.03 -5.27
CA ARG A 112 -4.78 8.48 -6.51
C ARG A 112 -5.53 9.63 -7.17
N GLU A 113 -6.85 9.56 -7.23
CA GLU A 113 -7.69 10.64 -7.77
C GLU A 113 -7.57 11.91 -6.92
N GLY A 114 -7.57 11.77 -5.59
CA GLY A 114 -7.31 12.87 -4.67
C GLY A 114 -5.95 13.52 -4.90
N LEU A 115 -4.88 12.72 -5.03
CA LEU A 115 -3.54 13.23 -5.32
C LEU A 115 -3.49 14.00 -6.64
N LEU A 116 -4.04 13.44 -7.72
CA LEU A 116 -4.10 14.13 -9.01
C LEU A 116 -4.86 15.45 -8.94
N THR A 117 -5.98 15.48 -8.21
CA THR A 117 -6.77 16.71 -8.01
C THR A 117 -5.95 17.76 -7.26
N THR A 118 -5.29 17.37 -6.16
CA THR A 118 -4.45 18.28 -5.39
C THR A 118 -3.25 18.79 -6.19
N GLU A 119 -2.66 17.97 -7.06
CA GLU A 119 -1.55 18.36 -7.92
C GLU A 119 -1.98 19.38 -8.98
N ILE A 120 -3.16 19.18 -9.58
CA ILE A 120 -3.76 20.13 -10.53
C ILE A 120 -4.04 21.47 -9.83
N ASP A 121 -4.63 21.45 -8.64
CA ASP A 121 -4.93 22.68 -7.90
C ASP A 121 -3.65 23.40 -7.46
N LEU A 122 -2.62 22.65 -7.09
CA LEU A 122 -1.31 23.19 -6.78
C LEU A 122 -0.66 23.83 -8.01
N ALA A 123 -0.76 23.22 -9.19
CA ALA A 123 -0.30 23.82 -10.44
C ALA A 123 -1.05 25.12 -10.76
N ARG A 124 -2.39 25.13 -10.64
CA ARG A 124 -3.22 26.33 -10.84
C ARG A 124 -2.88 27.45 -9.86
N SER A 125 -2.67 27.12 -8.58
CA SER A 125 -2.30 28.12 -7.57
C SER A 125 -0.92 28.73 -7.85
N ARG A 126 0.05 27.93 -8.31
CA ARG A 126 1.36 28.42 -8.74
C ARG A 126 1.26 29.37 -9.94
N GLU A 127 0.43 29.03 -10.92
CA GLU A 127 0.18 29.89 -12.10
C GLU A 127 -0.50 31.21 -11.71
N ARG A 128 -1.49 31.18 -10.82
CA ARG A 128 -2.09 32.42 -10.29
C ARG A 128 -1.08 33.29 -9.56
N LEU A 129 -0.22 32.66 -8.74
CA LEU A 129 0.82 33.36 -8.01
C LEU A 129 1.88 33.99 -8.94
N SER A 130 2.28 33.30 -10.03
CA SER A 130 3.19 33.88 -11.01
C SER A 130 2.56 35.05 -11.76
N ALA A 131 1.27 34.95 -12.12
CA ALA A 131 0.53 36.03 -12.76
C ALA A 131 0.35 37.26 -11.85
N GLU A 132 0.10 37.06 -10.56
CA GLU A 132 0.06 38.15 -9.57
C GLU A 132 1.43 38.80 -9.39
N ARG A 133 2.52 38.02 -9.31
CA ARG A 133 3.89 38.57 -9.22
C ARG A 133 4.26 39.39 -10.45
N ALA A 134 3.91 38.93 -11.65
CA ALA A 134 4.13 39.68 -12.88
C ALA A 134 3.35 41.01 -12.89
N ARG A 135 2.08 40.98 -12.45
CA ARG A 135 1.27 42.20 -12.31
C ARG A 135 1.85 43.17 -11.28
N SER A 136 2.28 42.67 -10.12
CA SER A 136 2.92 43.49 -9.10
C SER A 136 4.20 44.15 -9.62
N ALA A 137 5.04 43.40 -10.33
CA ALA A 137 6.28 43.94 -10.91
C ALA A 137 6.00 45.02 -11.98
N ALA A 138 4.97 44.84 -12.80
CA ALA A 138 4.54 45.85 -13.76
C ALA A 138 4.06 47.13 -13.06
N LEU A 139 3.20 46.99 -12.04
CA LEU A 139 2.71 48.13 -11.26
C LEU A 139 3.82 48.87 -10.49
N GLU A 140 4.83 48.14 -10.01
CA GLU A 140 6.01 48.73 -9.37
C GLU A 140 6.83 49.55 -10.37
N SER A 141 7.05 49.02 -11.58
CA SER A 141 7.71 49.74 -12.67
C SER A 141 6.93 50.99 -13.11
N ASP A 142 5.60 50.91 -13.19
CA ASP A 142 4.74 52.05 -13.52
C ASP A 142 4.80 53.11 -12.43
N ALA A 143 4.80 52.71 -11.15
CA ALA A 143 4.92 53.61 -10.01
C ALA A 143 6.28 54.33 -9.98
N ASP A 144 7.37 53.62 -10.27
CA ASP A 144 8.71 54.20 -10.37
C ASP A 144 8.82 55.20 -11.53
N SER A 145 8.21 54.87 -12.69
CA SER A 145 8.16 55.77 -13.85
C SER A 145 7.36 57.04 -13.53
N ALA A 146 6.16 56.90 -12.97
CA ALA A 146 5.34 58.04 -12.56
C ALA A 146 6.03 58.90 -11.49
N ARG A 147 6.80 58.29 -10.58
CA ARG A 147 7.60 59.02 -9.59
C ARG A 147 8.72 59.82 -10.24
N SER A 148 9.42 59.25 -11.21
CA SER A 148 10.45 59.94 -12.00
C SER A 148 9.86 61.11 -12.78
N ASP A 149 8.71 60.92 -13.44
CA ASP A 149 8.02 61.98 -14.19
C ASP A 149 7.59 63.13 -13.28
N LEU A 150 7.06 62.83 -12.09
CA LEU A 150 6.71 63.83 -11.08
C LEU A 150 7.93 64.60 -10.58
N GLU A 151 9.09 63.94 -10.42
CA GLU A 151 10.33 64.59 -10.03
C GLU A 151 10.84 65.52 -11.14
N SER A 152 10.82 65.06 -12.40
CA SER A 152 11.15 65.89 -13.57
C SER A 152 10.24 67.12 -13.66
N ALA A 153 8.92 66.93 -13.58
CA ALA A 153 7.96 68.03 -13.64
C ALA A 153 8.13 69.03 -12.49
N ARG A 154 8.56 68.58 -11.31
CA ARG A 154 8.91 69.48 -10.18
C ARG A 154 10.17 70.29 -10.45
N VAL A 155 11.17 69.71 -11.11
CA VAL A 155 12.38 70.44 -11.52
C VAL A 155 12.04 71.47 -12.59
N ASP A 156 11.23 71.11 -13.59
CA ASP A 156 10.76 72.02 -14.64
C ASP A 156 9.89 73.16 -14.08
N LEU A 157 9.03 72.86 -13.10
CA LEU A 157 8.25 73.90 -12.44
C LEU A 157 9.15 74.89 -11.70
N ARG A 158 10.18 74.41 -10.99
CA ARG A 158 11.14 75.27 -10.29
C ARG A 158 11.92 76.17 -11.26
N SER A 159 12.41 75.60 -12.37
CA SER A 159 13.13 76.38 -13.37
C SER A 159 12.24 77.43 -14.04
N ALA A 160 10.97 77.10 -14.31
CA ALA A 160 9.99 78.05 -14.83
C ALA A 160 9.67 79.17 -13.82
N THR A 161 9.55 78.85 -12.52
CA THR A 161 9.35 79.88 -11.49
C THR A 161 10.57 80.78 -11.31
N ASP A 162 11.78 80.23 -11.39
CA ASP A 162 13.02 81.02 -11.30
C ASP A 162 13.15 81.96 -12.51
N ALA A 163 12.90 81.46 -13.73
CA ALA A 163 12.89 82.28 -14.94
C ALA A 163 11.82 83.39 -14.91
N LEU A 164 10.66 83.12 -14.31
CA LEU A 164 9.62 84.13 -14.11
C LEU A 164 10.10 85.23 -13.15
N ALA A 165 10.72 84.86 -12.03
CA ALA A 165 11.27 85.82 -11.07
C ALA A 165 12.39 86.68 -11.67
N ASP A 166 13.25 86.08 -12.50
CA ASP A 166 14.27 86.81 -13.26
C ASP A 166 13.64 87.79 -14.26
N SER A 167 12.60 87.35 -14.98
CA SER A 167 11.88 88.20 -15.92
C SER A 167 11.15 89.36 -15.25
N GLU A 168 10.51 89.13 -14.10
CA GLU A 168 9.86 90.17 -13.29
C GLU A 168 10.91 91.18 -12.77
N SER A 169 12.06 90.70 -12.30
CA SER A 169 13.17 91.55 -11.85
C SER A 169 13.72 92.42 -12.99
N ALA A 170 13.90 91.85 -14.19
CA ALA A 170 14.32 92.58 -15.37
C ALA A 170 13.27 93.63 -15.79
N GLN A 171 11.98 93.30 -15.70
CA GLN A 171 10.89 94.25 -15.98
C GLN A 171 10.90 95.42 -14.99
N LEU A 172 11.07 95.16 -13.69
CA LEU A 172 11.18 96.21 -12.67
C LEU A 172 12.41 97.10 -12.93
N GLN A 173 13.54 96.51 -13.29
CA GLN A 173 14.75 97.27 -13.63
C GLN A 173 14.56 98.13 -14.89
N ALA A 174 13.89 97.61 -15.92
CA ALA A 174 13.56 98.36 -17.12
C ALA A 174 12.60 99.54 -16.82
N GLN A 175 11.58 99.33 -15.99
CA GLN A 175 10.69 100.41 -15.54
C GLN A 175 11.45 101.49 -14.76
N ALA A 176 12.35 101.10 -13.86
CA ALA A 176 13.20 102.05 -13.12
C ALA A 176 14.12 102.86 -14.06
N GLN A 177 14.69 102.22 -15.10
CA GLN A 177 15.49 102.91 -16.12
C GLN A 177 14.66 103.90 -16.94
N ILE A 178 13.43 103.54 -17.34
CA ILE A 178 12.53 104.45 -18.06
C ILE A 178 12.19 105.67 -17.20
N LEU A 179 11.84 105.47 -15.93
CA LEU A 179 11.58 106.59 -15.00
C LEU A 179 12.80 107.49 -14.82
N ALA A 180 14.01 106.91 -14.70
CA ALA A 180 15.25 107.69 -14.61
C ALA A 180 15.54 108.47 -15.92
N TRP A 181 15.23 107.90 -17.09
CA TRP A 181 15.32 108.59 -18.37
C TRP A 181 14.30 109.74 -18.48
N GLU A 182 13.06 109.52 -18.03
CA GLU A 182 12.04 110.57 -17.97
C GLU A 182 12.46 111.72 -17.03
N GLU A 183 13.01 111.41 -15.85
CA GLU A 183 13.48 112.41 -14.90
C GLU A 183 14.65 113.22 -15.47
N SER A 184 15.65 112.56 -16.06
CA SER A 184 16.80 113.24 -16.70
C SER A 184 16.39 114.06 -17.94
N ALA A 185 15.40 113.62 -18.71
CA ALA A 185 14.81 114.40 -19.80
C ALA A 185 14.03 115.63 -19.28
N ALA A 186 13.27 115.48 -18.19
CA ALA A 186 12.55 116.57 -17.54
C ALA A 186 13.52 117.60 -16.94
N GLU A 187 14.63 117.17 -16.33
CA GLU A 187 15.66 118.06 -15.80
C GLU A 187 16.41 118.83 -16.91
N SER A 188 16.70 118.15 -18.03
CA SER A 188 17.22 118.79 -19.25
C SER A 188 16.27 119.84 -19.84
N SER A 189 14.95 119.61 -19.73
CA SER A 189 13.91 120.57 -20.16
C SER A 189 13.68 121.73 -19.18
N ARG A 190 14.09 121.60 -17.91
CA ARG A 190 14.12 122.71 -16.91
C ARG A 190 15.35 123.59 -17.02
N GLN A 191 16.35 123.18 -17.80
CA GLN A 191 17.58 123.94 -18.01
C GLN A 191 17.70 124.66 -19.38
N PRO A 192 16.68 125.38 -19.92
CA PRO A 192 16.87 126.29 -21.02
C PRO A 192 17.12 127.70 -20.45
N GLY A 193 18.32 127.96 -19.94
CA GLY A 193 18.59 129.32 -19.44
C GLY A 193 19.83 129.52 -18.58
N ARG A 194 21.00 129.05 -19.01
CA ARG A 194 22.29 129.63 -18.57
C ARG A 194 23.45 129.03 -19.33
N ARG A 195 23.78 129.63 -20.48
CA ARG A 195 25.15 129.76 -21.01
C ARG A 195 25.14 130.67 -22.25
N TYR A 196 24.90 131.95 -21.98
CA TYR A 196 25.63 133.03 -22.66
C TYR A 196 26.29 133.85 -21.54
N ALA A 197 27.57 133.60 -21.35
CA ALA A 197 28.57 134.51 -20.79
C ALA A 197 29.93 133.86 -21.05
#